data_AF-A0A350PEB5-F1
#
_entry.id   AF-A0A350PEB5-F1
#
_cell.length_a   1.000
_cell.length_b   1.000
_cell.length_c   1.000
_cell.angle_alpha   90.00
_cell.angle_beta   90.00
_cell.angle_gamma   90.00
#
_symmetry.space_group_name_H-M   'P 1'
#
loop_
_entity.id
_entity.type
_entity.pdbx_description
1 polymer ?
#
loop_
_entity_poly.entity_id
_entity_poly.type
_entity_poly.pdbx_seq_one_letter_code
_entity_poly.pdbx_strand_id
1 'polypeptide(L)'
;MQILRLFAAAVLLSLLMTTSCHPPAPVSPDIFGVHVSCHYNDSYDDYMWIFQVWVDHPIQLQDIREVEVFLYNAYGEMSYFDLRPDGEYLWNDTALEQNTNLTCGRWYDVDVLAKDYYGSTDDLQSYYQ
;
A
#
# COMPACT_ATOMS: atom_id res chain seq x y z
N MET A 1 23.67 -40.39 -45.90
CA MET A 1 22.44 -39.57 -45.73
C MET A 1 21.79 -39.71 -44.34
N GLN A 2 22.48 -40.16 -43.28
CA GLN A 2 21.92 -40.24 -41.91
C GLN A 2 22.30 -39.06 -41.00
N ILE A 3 23.38 -38.34 -41.29
CA ILE A 3 23.92 -37.27 -40.44
C ILE A 3 23.04 -36.00 -40.49
N LEU A 4 22.37 -35.72 -41.61
CA LEU A 4 21.47 -34.56 -41.72
C LEU A 4 20.18 -34.68 -40.88
N ARG A 5 19.73 -35.91 -40.57
CA ARG A 5 18.49 -36.12 -39.79
C ARG A 5 18.70 -35.88 -38.28
N LEU A 6 19.92 -36.08 -37.78
CA LEU A 6 20.26 -35.86 -36.37
C LEU A 6 20.36 -34.36 -36.02
N PHE A 7 20.81 -33.52 -36.96
CA PHE A 7 20.88 -32.07 -36.74
C PHE A 7 19.48 -31.40 -36.68
N ALA A 8 18.54 -31.85 -37.51
CA ALA A 8 17.18 -31.30 -37.50
C ALA A 8 16.41 -31.59 -36.20
N ALA A 9 16.64 -32.76 -35.58
CA ALA A 9 16.02 -33.13 -34.31
C ALA A 9 16.58 -32.33 -33.12
N ALA A 10 17.88 -32.02 -33.14
CA ALA A 10 18.52 -31.24 -32.07
C ALA A 10 18.09 -29.76 -32.07
N VAL A 11 17.85 -29.18 -33.25
CA VAL A 11 17.43 -27.77 -33.39
C VAL A 11 15.95 -27.58 -33.04
N LEU A 12 15.09 -28.58 -33.24
CA LEU A 12 13.69 -28.52 -32.79
C LEU A 12 13.55 -28.67 -31.26
N LEU A 13 14.46 -29.41 -30.62
CA LEU A 13 14.42 -29.63 -29.16
C LEU A 13 14.88 -28.40 -28.37
N SER A 14 15.75 -27.56 -28.95
CA SER A 14 16.21 -26.32 -28.32
C SER A 14 15.21 -25.15 -28.43
N LEU A 15 14.22 -25.22 -29.33
CA LEU A 15 13.16 -24.20 -29.44
C LEU A 15 11.99 -24.41 -28.46
N LEU A 16 11.88 -25.57 -27.81
CA LEU A 16 10.78 -25.88 -26.89
C LEU A 16 11.07 -25.53 -25.41
N MET A 17 12.27 -25.02 -25.11
CA MET A 17 12.70 -24.70 -23.73
C MET A 17 12.63 -23.21 -23.39
N THR A 18 12.13 -22.36 -24.29
CA THR A 18 11.89 -20.94 -24.01
C THR A 18 10.40 -20.66 -23.75
N THR A 19 9.69 -21.54 -23.04
CA THR A 19 8.56 -21.04 -22.26
C THR A 19 9.18 -20.27 -21.10
N SER A 20 9.31 -18.95 -21.25
CA SER A 20 9.63 -18.13 -20.10
C SER A 20 8.56 -18.45 -19.06
N CYS A 21 8.95 -19.09 -17.96
CA CYS A 21 8.21 -18.91 -16.72
C CYS A 21 8.39 -17.42 -16.40
N HIS A 22 7.58 -16.56 -17.03
CA HIS A 22 7.33 -15.25 -16.45
C HIS A 22 6.69 -15.61 -15.11
N PRO A 23 7.34 -15.31 -13.98
CA PRO A 23 6.61 -15.37 -12.72
C PRO A 23 5.34 -14.54 -12.93
N PRO A 24 4.17 -15.01 -12.45
CA PRO A 24 2.98 -14.16 -12.45
C PRO A 24 3.40 -12.81 -11.87
N ALA A 25 2.89 -11.71 -12.46
CA ALA A 25 3.18 -10.38 -11.94
C ALA A 25 2.98 -10.43 -10.41
N PRO A 26 3.95 -9.92 -9.62
CA PRO A 26 3.81 -9.92 -8.17
C PRO A 26 2.46 -9.27 -7.88
N VAL A 27 1.60 -10.03 -7.22
CA VAL A 27 0.30 -9.50 -6.83
C VAL A 27 0.60 -8.54 -5.68
N SER A 28 0.20 -7.28 -5.83
CA SER A 28 0.45 -6.23 -4.86
C SER A 28 -0.63 -6.23 -3.78
N PRO A 29 -0.38 -5.53 -2.65
CA PRO A 29 -1.45 -5.01 -1.81
C PRO A 29 -2.54 -4.31 -2.64
N ASP A 30 -3.73 -4.20 -2.06
CA ASP A 30 -4.86 -3.46 -2.62
C ASP A 30 -5.49 -2.58 -1.53
N ILE A 31 -5.31 -1.26 -1.62
CA ILE A 31 -5.94 -0.27 -0.76
C ILE A 31 -7.33 0.04 -1.33
N PHE A 32 -8.36 -0.54 -0.70
CA PHE A 32 -9.74 -0.39 -1.18
C PHE A 32 -10.58 0.60 -0.37
N GLY A 33 -10.02 1.20 0.68
CA GLY A 33 -10.70 2.23 1.47
C GLY A 33 -9.74 3.05 2.32
N VAL A 34 -10.02 4.36 2.42
CA VAL A 34 -9.30 5.29 3.28
C VAL A 34 -10.30 6.22 3.94
N HIS A 35 -10.13 6.42 5.25
CA HIS A 35 -10.88 7.38 6.05
C HIS A 35 -9.90 8.14 6.94
N VAL A 36 -9.85 9.45 6.73
CA VAL A 36 -9.15 10.39 7.60
C VAL A 36 -10.18 11.35 8.13
N SER A 37 -10.20 11.56 9.44
CA SER A 37 -11.09 12.53 10.07
C SER A 37 -10.44 13.17 11.28
N CYS A 38 -10.95 14.34 11.65
CA CYS A 38 -10.64 14.98 12.92
C CYS A 38 -11.91 15.26 13.71
N HIS A 39 -11.87 14.98 15.02
CA HIS A 39 -12.97 15.21 15.94
C HIS A 39 -12.49 15.92 17.20
N TYR A 40 -13.33 16.82 17.73
CA TYR A 40 -13.10 17.39 19.05
C TYR A 40 -13.43 16.35 20.13
N ASN A 41 -12.55 16.19 21.10
CA ASN A 41 -12.69 15.27 22.21
C ASN A 41 -12.96 16.06 23.51
N ASP A 42 -14.24 16.13 23.89
CA ASP A 42 -14.71 16.85 25.09
C ASP A 42 -14.02 16.40 26.39
N SER A 43 -13.53 15.15 26.46
CA SER A 43 -12.91 14.61 27.68
C SER A 43 -11.51 15.18 27.94
N TYR A 44 -10.83 15.65 26.90
CA TYR A 44 -9.46 16.15 26.97
C TYR A 44 -9.32 17.61 26.49
N ASP A 45 -10.42 18.24 26.07
CA ASP A 45 -10.44 19.61 25.51
C ASP A 45 -9.44 19.77 24.35
N ASP A 46 -9.39 18.77 23.47
CA ASP A 46 -8.42 18.72 22.37
C ASP A 46 -9.02 18.06 21.12
N TYR A 47 -8.41 18.31 19.96
CA TYR A 47 -8.76 17.67 18.70
C TYR A 47 -7.95 16.39 18.49
N MET A 48 -8.60 15.38 17.93
CA MET A 48 -8.01 14.08 17.65
C MET A 48 -8.21 13.71 16.20
N TRP A 49 -7.11 13.41 15.53
CA TRP A 49 -7.05 12.83 14.20
C TRP A 49 -7.20 11.31 14.28
N ILE A 50 -8.01 10.77 13.36
CA ILE A 50 -8.27 9.35 13.22
C ILE A 50 -7.93 8.96 11.80
N PHE A 51 -7.05 7.96 11.66
CA PHE A 51 -6.62 7.41 10.39
C PHE A 51 -7.08 5.95 10.31
N GLN A 52 -7.78 5.60 9.25
CA GLN A 52 -8.26 4.24 9.00
C GLN A 52 -8.06 3.92 7.52
N VAL A 53 -7.37 2.82 7.25
CA VAL A 53 -7.07 2.35 5.90
C VAL A 53 -7.44 0.86 5.84
N TRP A 54 -8.16 0.48 4.79
CA TRP A 54 -8.49 -0.92 4.52
C TRP A 54 -7.63 -1.43 3.38
N VAL A 55 -6.83 -2.46 3.68
CA VAL A 55 -5.89 -3.08 2.76
C VAL A 55 -6.14 -4.58 2.73
N ASP A 56 -6.24 -5.15 1.53
CA ASP A 56 -6.22 -6.59 1.33
C ASP A 56 -4.93 -7.01 0.61
N HIS A 57 -4.56 -8.28 0.77
CA HIS A 57 -3.61 -8.93 -0.11
C HIS A 57 -4.27 -10.17 -0.74
N PRO A 58 -4.51 -10.17 -2.07
CA PRO A 58 -5.21 -11.27 -2.75
C PRO A 58 -4.50 -12.63 -2.63
N ILE A 59 -3.20 -12.61 -2.32
CA ILE A 59 -2.44 -13.79 -1.88
C ILE A 59 -2.22 -13.71 -0.36
N GLN A 60 -2.95 -14.51 0.41
CA GLN A 60 -2.90 -14.54 1.88
C GLN A 60 -1.53 -14.89 2.50
N LEU A 61 -0.57 -15.38 1.71
CA LEU A 61 0.81 -15.65 2.18
C LEU A 61 1.71 -14.40 2.14
N GLN A 62 1.25 -13.33 1.50
CA GLN A 62 1.98 -12.07 1.37
C GLN A 62 1.36 -11.05 2.33
N ASP A 63 1.62 -11.24 3.62
CA ASP A 63 1.09 -10.35 4.67
C ASP A 63 1.51 -8.90 4.42
N ILE A 64 0.57 -7.98 4.62
CA ILE A 64 0.83 -6.54 4.69
C ILE A 64 1.73 -6.28 5.90
N ARG A 65 2.78 -5.48 5.69
CA ARG A 65 3.78 -5.16 6.73
C ARG A 65 3.69 -3.73 7.23
N GLU A 66 3.49 -2.81 6.30
CA GLU A 66 3.57 -1.38 6.55
C GLU A 66 2.38 -0.74 5.85
N VAL A 67 1.66 0.12 6.58
CA VAL A 67 0.66 1.02 6.02
C VAL A 67 0.95 2.41 6.58
N GLU A 68 1.24 3.34 5.69
CA GLU A 68 1.71 4.68 6.01
C GLU A 68 0.73 5.72 5.45
N VAL A 69 0.52 6.79 6.19
CA VAL A 69 -0.29 7.93 5.75
C VAL A 69 0.58 9.19 5.77
N PHE A 70 0.61 9.89 4.65
CA PHE A 70 1.27 11.17 4.45
C PHE A 70 0.21 12.23 4.23
N LEU A 71 0.28 13.33 4.99
CA LEU A 71 -0.61 14.47 4.83
C LEU A 71 0.18 15.70 4.44
N TYR A 72 -0.25 16.38 3.38
CA TYR A 72 0.38 17.58 2.87
C TYR A 72 -0.56 18.76 3.01
N ASN A 73 -0.11 19.84 3.64
CA ASN A 73 -0.88 21.08 3.70
C ASN A 73 -0.69 21.92 2.43
N ALA A 74 -1.44 23.02 2.32
CA ALA A 74 -1.37 23.95 1.18
C ALA A 74 0.02 24.60 0.97
N TYR A 75 0.92 24.52 1.95
CA TYR A 75 2.29 25.03 1.88
C TYR A 75 3.31 23.94 1.52
N GLY A 76 2.87 22.69 1.34
CA GLY A 76 3.71 21.53 1.05
C GLY A 76 4.41 20.95 2.29
N GLU A 77 4.02 21.35 3.50
CA GLU A 77 4.53 20.73 4.73
C GLU A 77 3.88 19.37 4.93
N MET A 78 4.68 18.37 5.29
CA MET A 78 4.27 16.98 5.39
C MET A 78 4.19 16.52 6.84
N SER A 79 3.12 15.80 7.18
CA SER A 79 2.99 14.98 8.41
C SER A 79 2.86 13.51 8.03
N TYR A 80 3.41 12.62 8.87
CA TYR A 80 3.54 11.19 8.58
C TYR A 80 3.05 10.35 9.76
N PHE A 81 2.35 9.26 9.45
CA PHE A 81 1.81 8.32 10.44
C PHE A 81 1.96 6.86 9.97
N ASP A 82 2.55 6.04 10.86
CA ASP A 82 2.60 4.58 10.73
C ASP A 82 1.35 3.96 11.35
N LEU A 83 0.51 3.30 10.54
CA LEU A 83 -0.70 2.67 11.06
C LEU A 83 -0.40 1.31 11.70
N ARG A 84 -1.28 0.88 12.60
CA ARG A 84 -1.22 -0.44 13.24
C ARG A 84 -2.33 -1.34 12.71
N PRO A 85 -2.08 -2.65 12.55
CA PRO A 85 -3.13 -3.57 12.14
C PRO A 85 -4.18 -3.70 13.25
N ASP A 86 -5.45 -3.61 12.86
CA ASP A 86 -6.63 -3.75 13.74
C ASP A 86 -7.68 -4.63 13.04
N GLY A 87 -7.51 -5.95 13.16
CA GLY A 87 -8.38 -6.93 12.50
C GLY A 87 -7.78 -7.47 11.21
N GLU A 88 -8.64 -7.94 10.29
CA GLU A 88 -8.20 -8.65 9.08
C GLU A 88 -7.70 -7.71 7.98
N TYR A 89 -8.42 -6.61 7.73
CA TYR A 89 -8.11 -5.68 6.64
C TYR A 89 -7.83 -4.26 7.10
N LEU A 90 -8.18 -3.91 8.34
CA LEU A 90 -8.11 -2.55 8.82
C LEU A 90 -6.74 -2.26 9.45
N TRP A 91 -6.20 -1.11 9.08
CA TRP A 91 -5.03 -0.48 9.69
C TRP A 91 -5.46 0.89 10.21
N ASN A 92 -5.12 1.21 11.45
CA ASN A 92 -5.51 2.47 12.04
C ASN A 92 -4.47 3.04 13.01
N ASP A 93 -4.59 4.35 13.25
CA ASP A 93 -3.92 5.07 14.32
C ASP A 93 -4.71 6.32 14.67
N THR A 94 -4.37 6.93 15.81
CA THR A 94 -4.94 8.19 16.26
C THR A 94 -3.85 9.13 16.75
N ALA A 95 -3.98 10.42 16.47
CA ALA A 95 -3.04 11.43 16.93
C ALA A 95 -3.78 12.63 17.52
N LEU A 96 -3.29 13.16 18.64
CA LEU A 96 -3.78 14.42 19.19
C LEU A 96 -3.23 15.58 18.36
N GLU A 97 -4.07 16.54 18.00
CA GLU A 97 -3.71 17.69 17.17
C GLU A 97 -2.46 18.40 17.72
N GLN A 98 -2.41 18.65 19.02
CA GLN A 98 -1.28 19.30 19.71
C GLN A 98 0.07 18.57 19.58
N ASN A 99 0.05 17.28 19.24
CA ASN A 99 1.26 16.46 19.04
C ASN A 99 1.63 16.34 17.56
N THR A 100 0.94 17.06 16.68
CA THR A 100 1.12 17.01 15.23
C THR A 100 1.28 18.43 14.68
N ASN A 101 1.62 18.53 13.39
CA ASN A 101 1.54 19.79 12.64
C ASN A 101 0.20 19.91 11.88
N LEU A 102 -0.78 19.09 12.23
CA LEU A 102 -2.11 19.12 11.64
C LEU A 102 -3.01 20.12 12.38
N THR A 103 -4.06 20.59 11.73
CA THR A 103 -5.05 21.49 12.32
C THR A 103 -6.41 21.19 11.71
N CYS A 104 -7.39 20.92 12.56
CA CYS A 104 -8.70 20.46 12.13
C CYS A 104 -9.47 21.55 11.38
N GLY A 105 -10.21 21.13 10.36
CA GLY A 105 -10.88 22.02 9.41
C GLY A 105 -9.95 22.73 8.42
N ARG A 106 -8.68 22.33 8.33
CA ARG A 106 -7.79 22.71 7.22
C ARG A 106 -7.80 21.63 6.15
N TRP A 107 -7.57 22.04 4.91
CA TRP A 107 -7.43 21.13 3.78
C TRP A 107 -6.07 20.43 3.81
N TYR A 108 -6.09 19.13 3.55
CA TYR A 108 -4.89 18.31 3.37
C TYR A 108 -5.06 17.36 2.18
N ASP A 109 -4.00 17.23 1.38
CA ASP A 109 -3.84 16.10 0.48
C ASP A 109 -3.37 14.90 1.31
N VAL A 110 -3.96 13.74 1.08
CA VAL A 110 -3.69 12.51 1.83
C VAL A 110 -3.16 11.46 0.87
N ASP A 111 -1.91 11.05 1.03
CA ASP A 111 -1.33 9.94 0.29
C ASP A 111 -1.17 8.76 1.25
N VAL A 112 -1.62 7.58 0.82
CA VAL A 112 -1.53 6.34 1.60
C VAL A 112 -0.66 5.36 0.84
N LEU A 113 0.26 4.70 1.55
CA LEU A 113 1.11 3.65 1.01
C LEU A 113 0.89 2.36 1.81
N ALA A 114 0.66 1.26 1.11
CA ALA A 114 0.64 -0.08 1.70
C ALA A 114 1.77 -0.91 1.09
N LYS A 115 2.46 -1.69 1.93
CA LYS A 115 3.60 -2.51 1.50
C LYS A 115 3.56 -3.90 2.10
N ASP A 116 3.76 -4.90 1.25
CA ASP A 116 3.82 -6.31 1.65
C ASP A 116 5.21 -6.72 2.16
N TYR A 117 5.32 -7.97 2.63
CA TYR A 117 6.58 -8.58 3.08
C TYR A 117 7.68 -8.63 2.01
N TYR A 118 7.32 -8.68 0.73
CA TYR A 118 8.23 -8.79 -0.41
C TYR A 118 8.62 -7.42 -1.00
N GLY A 119 8.04 -6.34 -0.49
CA GLY A 119 8.25 -4.96 -0.95
C GLY A 119 7.34 -4.53 -2.10
N SER A 120 6.33 -5.32 -2.47
CA SER A 120 5.27 -4.87 -3.38
C SER A 120 4.45 -3.79 -2.68
N THR A 121 4.06 -2.77 -3.44
CA THR A 121 3.38 -1.60 -2.90
C THR A 121 2.10 -1.32 -3.66
N ASP A 122 1.17 -0.68 -2.96
CA ASP A 122 0.02 0.01 -3.54
C ASP A 122 -0.09 1.39 -2.90
N ASP A 123 -0.56 2.36 -3.67
CA ASP A 123 -0.72 3.75 -3.24
C ASP A 123 -2.08 4.31 -3.61
N LEU A 124 -2.68 5.05 -2.68
CA LEU A 124 -3.96 5.71 -2.89
C LEU A 124 -3.91 7.15 -2.41
N GLN A 125 -4.28 8.06 -3.31
CA GLN A 125 -4.44 9.47 -3.00
C GLN A 125 -5.90 9.82 -2.68
N SER A 126 -6.10 10.61 -1.64
CA SER A 126 -7.37 11.14 -1.16
C SER A 126 -7.18 12.57 -0.65
N TYR A 127 -8.22 13.14 -0.05
CA TYR A 127 -8.19 14.48 0.54
C TYR A 127 -9.04 14.54 1.81
N TYR A 128 -8.67 15.46 2.70
CA TYR A 128 -9.44 15.81 3.90
C TYR A 128 -9.87 17.28 3.85
N GLN A 129 -11.09 17.57 4.32
CA GLN A 129 -11.64 18.92 4.56
C GLN A 129 -12.33 18.99 5.93
#